data_AF-A0A2E6W3N9-F1
#
_entry.id   AF-A0A2E6W3N9-F1
#
_cell.length_a   1.000
_cell.length_b   1.000
_cell.length_c   1.000
_cell.angle_alpha   90.00
_cell.angle_beta   90.00
_cell.angle_gamma   90.00
#
_symmetry.space_group_name_H-M   'P 1'
#
loop_
_entity.id
_entity.type
_entity.pdbx_description
1 polymer ?
#
loop_
_entity_poly.entity_id
_entity_poly.type
_entity_poly.pdbx_seq_one_letter_code
_entity_poly.pdbx_strand_id
1 'polypeptide(L)'
;MILVALLIFFWFKLGAQTVKLLAISFVGLICSALGSVARAEFCAGPELVCETVTRVFPISSQVPLASAVLIGSNLLVTSRHAVADREDATVFLPGGERKKARVLPTSYL
;
A
#
# COMPACT_ATOMS: atom_id res chain seq x y z
N MET A 1 -61.19 -3.32 -29.44
CA MET A 1 -60.10 -4.25 -29.02
C MET A 1 -58.69 -3.76 -29.37
N ILE A 2 -58.50 -2.73 -30.21
CA ILE A 2 -57.16 -2.24 -30.62
C ILE A 2 -56.51 -1.29 -29.58
N LEU A 3 -57.29 -0.53 -28.80
CA LEU A 3 -56.79 0.46 -27.84
C LEU A 3 -56.05 -0.17 -26.63
N VAL A 4 -56.46 -1.38 -26.21
CA VAL A 4 -55.86 -2.08 -25.06
C VAL A 4 -54.48 -2.65 -25.39
N ALA A 5 -54.25 -3.06 -26.64
CA ALA A 5 -52.97 -3.62 -27.08
C ALA A 5 -51.84 -2.57 -27.16
N LEU A 6 -52.17 -1.31 -27.51
CA LEU A 6 -51.19 -0.22 -27.59
C LEU A 6 -50.69 0.23 -26.21
N LEU A 7 -51.56 0.24 -25.20
CA LEU A 7 -51.19 0.61 -23.83
C LEU A 7 -50.27 -0.43 -23.17
N ILE A 8 -50.48 -1.73 -23.45
CA ILE A 8 -49.63 -2.82 -22.95
C ILE A 8 -48.25 -2.78 -23.62
N PHE A 9 -48.19 -2.56 -24.94
CA PHE A 9 -46.92 -2.42 -25.65
C PHE A 9 -46.11 -1.20 -25.19
N PHE A 10 -46.79 -0.09 -24.89
CA PHE A 10 -46.14 1.14 -24.41
C PHE A 10 -45.55 0.96 -23.00
N TRP A 11 -46.28 0.29 -22.09
CA TRP A 11 -45.77 -0.05 -20.76
C TRP A 11 -44.58 -1.03 -20.80
N PHE A 12 -44.62 -2.02 -21.70
CA PHE A 12 -43.52 -3.00 -21.82
C PHE A 12 -42.23 -2.34 -22.36
N LYS A 13 -42.35 -1.36 -23.25
CA LYS A 13 -41.20 -0.64 -23.82
C LYS A 13 -40.55 0.34 -22.82
N LEU A 14 -41.33 0.95 -21.93
CA LEU A 14 -40.80 1.82 -20.87
C LEU A 14 -39.99 1.05 -19.81
N GLY A 15 -40.41 -0.18 -19.46
CA GLY A 15 -39.71 -0.99 -18.45
C GLY A 15 -38.36 -1.55 -18.90
N ALA A 16 -38.16 -1.81 -20.20
CA ALA A 16 -36.91 -2.37 -20.71
C ALA A 16 -35.77 -1.35 -20.83
N GLN A 17 -36.10 -0.06 -20.91
CA GLN A 17 -35.14 1.02 -21.11
C GLN A 17 -34.51 1.50 -19.79
N THR A 18 -35.23 1.37 -18.67
CA THR A 18 -34.76 1.77 -17.33
C THR A 18 -33.73 0.79 -16.74
N VAL A 19 -33.82 -0.51 -17.06
CA VAL A 19 -32.86 -1.53 -16.57
C VAL A 19 -31.48 -1.37 -17.21
N LYS A 20 -31.41 -1.02 -18.50
CA LYS A 20 -30.14 -0.84 -19.22
C LYS A 20 -29.32 0.33 -18.71
N LEU A 21 -29.97 1.43 -18.35
CA LEU A 21 -29.31 2.63 -17.82
C LEU A 21 -28.73 2.40 -16.41
N LEU A 22 -29.42 1.62 -15.58
CA LEU A 22 -28.97 1.29 -14.22
C LEU A 22 -27.79 0.31 -14.21
N ALA A 23 -27.77 -0.66 -15.13
CA ALA A 23 -26.68 -1.64 -15.24
C ALA A 23 -25.34 -1.01 -15.68
N ILE A 24 -25.37 -0.02 -16.57
CA ILE A 24 -24.16 0.68 -17.05
C ILE A 24 -23.55 1.55 -15.93
N SER A 25 -24.40 2.14 -15.09
CA SER A 25 -23.97 2.97 -13.95
C SER A 25 -23.24 2.16 -12.87
N PHE A 26 -23.69 0.92 -12.61
CA PHE A 26 -23.10 0.09 -11.54
C PHE A 26 -21.74 -0.51 -11.92
N VAL A 27 -21.54 -0.87 -13.20
CA VAL A 27 -20.24 -1.41 -13.67
C VAL A 27 -19.16 -0.33 -13.74
N GLY A 28 -19.52 0.90 -14.12
CA GLY A 28 -18.58 2.03 -14.10
C GLY A 28 -18.12 2.42 -12.70
N LEU A 29 -19.00 2.29 -11.69
CA LEU A 29 -18.69 2.64 -10.31
C LEU A 29 -17.74 1.62 -9.64
N ILE A 30 -17.86 0.34 -9.97
CA ILE A 30 -17.01 -0.72 -9.39
C ILE A 30 -15.58 -0.66 -9.94
N CYS A 31 -15.39 -0.26 -11.21
CA CYS A 31 -14.06 -0.25 -11.84
C CYS A 31 -13.10 0.79 -11.23
N SER A 32 -13.63 1.92 -10.74
CA SER A 32 -12.82 2.98 -10.13
C SER A 32 -12.31 2.65 -8.72
N ALA A 33 -12.84 1.60 -8.08
CA ALA A 33 -12.50 1.25 -6.69
C ALA A 33 -11.30 0.30 -6.56
N LEU A 34 -10.83 -0.34 -7.64
CA LEU A 34 -9.76 -1.36 -7.59
C LEU A 34 -8.37 -0.86 -8.04
N GLY A 35 -8.24 0.41 -8.44
CA GLY A 35 -7.04 0.93 -9.09
C GLY A 35 -6.16 1.82 -8.21
N SER A 36 -5.69 1.35 -7.06
CA SER A 36 -4.63 2.04 -6.32
C SER A 36 -3.62 1.04 -5.77
N VAL A 37 -2.94 0.34 -6.67
CA VAL A 37 -1.65 -0.25 -6.36
C VAL A 37 -0.67 0.91 -6.29
N ALA A 38 -0.23 1.26 -5.08
CA ALA A 38 0.85 2.22 -4.88
C ALA A 38 2.05 1.77 -5.73
N ARG A 39 2.41 2.56 -6.75
CA ARG A 39 3.68 2.38 -7.47
C ARG A 39 4.79 2.48 -6.44
N ALA A 40 5.63 1.44 -6.33
CA ALA A 40 6.95 1.60 -5.75
C ALA A 40 7.62 2.78 -6.48
N GLU A 41 7.99 3.83 -5.75
CA GLU A 41 8.65 4.98 -6.34
C GLU A 41 9.89 4.49 -7.08
N PHE A 42 9.97 4.83 -8.37
CA PHE A 42 11.09 4.44 -9.20
C PHE A 42 12.33 5.16 -8.65
N CYS A 43 13.30 4.41 -8.12
CA CYS A 43 14.53 4.99 -7.60
C CYS A 43 15.27 5.73 -8.72
N ALA A 44 15.53 7.02 -8.53
CA ALA A 44 16.14 7.90 -9.52
C ALA A 44 17.69 7.95 -9.45
N GLY A 45 18.31 7.03 -8.70
CA GLY A 45 19.76 6.97 -8.48
C GLY A 45 20.49 6.03 -9.45
N PRO A 46 21.84 5.99 -9.38
CA PRO A 46 22.62 4.94 -10.02
C PRO A 46 22.16 3.55 -9.58
N GLU A 47 22.33 2.55 -10.44
CA GLU A 47 21.90 1.16 -10.20
C GLU A 47 22.33 0.65 -8.81
N LEU A 48 23.60 0.84 -8.45
CA LEU A 48 24.15 0.46 -7.14
C LEU A 48 23.41 1.07 -5.94
N VAL A 49 22.93 2.32 -6.07
CA VAL A 49 22.14 2.98 -5.01
C VAL A 49 20.76 2.34 -4.94
N CYS A 50 20.12 2.12 -6.09
CA CYS A 50 18.78 1.56 -6.16
C CYS A 50 18.71 0.10 -5.71
N GLU A 51 19.76 -0.67 -5.92
CA GLU A 51 19.88 -2.01 -5.33
C GLU A 51 20.02 -1.93 -3.80
N THR A 52 20.78 -0.95 -3.31
CA THR A 52 21.06 -0.79 -1.87
C THR A 52 19.83 -0.37 -1.08
N VAL A 53 18.96 0.50 -1.62
CA VAL A 53 17.79 1.01 -0.86
C VAL A 53 16.84 -0.11 -0.42
N THR A 54 16.81 -1.23 -1.14
CA THR A 54 15.98 -2.40 -0.77
C THR A 54 16.41 -3.06 0.55
N ARG A 55 17.60 -2.73 1.05
CA ARG A 55 18.17 -3.24 2.31
C ARG A 55 18.21 -2.21 3.44
N VAL A 56 17.74 -1.00 3.19
CA VAL A 56 17.72 0.10 4.16
C VAL A 56 16.30 0.28 4.69
N PHE A 57 16.15 0.21 6.00
CA PHE A 57 14.85 0.28 6.67
C PHE A 57 14.79 1.50 7.57
N PRO A 58 13.68 2.26 7.56
CA PRO A 58 13.42 3.24 8.60
C PRO A 58 13.26 2.53 9.95
N ILE A 59 13.78 3.15 11.00
CA ILE A 59 13.60 2.67 12.37
C ILE A 59 13.18 3.82 13.29
N SER A 60 12.37 3.48 14.29
CA SER A 60 12.02 4.36 15.41
C SER A 60 12.37 3.67 16.70
N SER A 61 13.40 4.17 17.37
CA SER A 61 13.62 3.90 18.79
C SER A 61 13.37 5.17 19.59
N GLN A 62 13.80 6.33 19.09
CA GLN A 62 13.49 7.65 19.63
C GLN A 62 13.11 8.62 18.49
N VAL A 63 12.74 9.86 18.84
CA VAL A 63 12.50 10.93 17.85
C VAL A 63 13.81 11.68 17.63
N PRO A 64 14.23 11.97 16.38
CA PRO A 64 13.59 11.67 15.09
C PRO A 64 13.81 10.22 14.60
N LEU A 65 13.09 9.83 13.54
CA LEU A 65 13.32 8.58 12.82
C LEU A 65 14.79 8.46 12.35
N ALA A 66 15.30 7.24 12.39
CA ALA A 66 16.63 6.89 11.89
C ALA A 66 16.54 5.78 10.84
N SER A 67 17.69 5.30 10.37
CA SER A 67 17.78 4.21 9.39
C SER A 67 18.65 3.06 9.92
N ALA A 68 18.35 1.85 9.44
CA ALA A 68 19.15 0.66 9.69
C ALA A 68 19.35 -0.13 8.40
N VAL A 69 20.48 -0.84 8.28
CA VAL A 69 20.85 -1.60 7.09
C VAL A 69 20.85 -3.09 7.39
N LEU A 70 20.24 -3.90 6.53
CA LEU A 70 20.20 -5.35 6.64
C LEU A 70 21.54 -5.97 6.22
N ILE A 71 22.20 -6.65 7.16
CA ILE A 71 23.51 -7.30 6.96
C ILE A 71 23.44 -8.83 7.02
N GLY A 72 22.29 -9.39 7.40
CA GLY A 72 22.05 -10.83 7.49
C GLY A 72 20.56 -11.13 7.38
N SER A 73 20.16 -12.40 7.52
CA SER A 73 18.76 -12.81 7.32
C SER A 73 17.76 -12.10 8.24
N ASN A 74 18.15 -11.76 9.46
CA ASN A 74 17.33 -11.05 10.45
C ASN A 74 18.15 -10.08 11.30
N LEU A 75 19.22 -9.52 10.74
CA LEU A 75 20.17 -8.67 11.46
C LEU A 75 20.31 -7.32 10.77
N LEU A 76 19.98 -6.27 11.52
CA LEU A 76 20.07 -4.88 11.09
C LEU A 76 21.19 -4.18 11.86
N VAL A 77 21.94 -3.32 11.20
CA VAL A 77 22.95 -2.45 11.82
C VAL A 77 22.48 -1.01 11.75
N THR A 78 22.64 -0.28 12.86
CA THR A 78 22.39 1.15 12.95
C THR A 78 23.39 1.78 13.93
N SER A 79 23.37 3.10 14.02
CA SER A 79 24.20 3.87 14.93
C SER A 79 23.67 3.78 16.37
N ARG A 80 24.57 3.77 17.38
CA ARG A 80 24.14 3.79 18.80
C ARG A 80 23.24 4.99 19.11
N HIS A 81 23.50 6.16 18.54
CA HIS A 81 22.66 7.34 18.75
C HIS A 81 21.24 7.20 18.16
N ALA A 82 20.98 6.24 17.28
CA ALA A 82 19.65 5.98 16.74
C ALA A 82 18.75 5.23 17.74
N VAL A 83 19.37 4.41 18.62
CA VAL A 83 18.67 3.57 19.60
C VAL A 83 18.87 4.02 21.05
N ALA A 84 19.84 4.90 21.31
CA ALA A 84 20.26 5.32 22.64
C ALA A 84 20.48 4.09 23.56
N ASP A 85 19.81 4.06 24.71
CA ASP A 85 19.88 2.97 25.68
C ASP A 85 18.59 2.10 25.69
N ARG A 86 17.78 2.17 24.62
CA ARG A 86 16.57 1.35 24.52
C ARG A 86 16.92 -0.09 24.12
N GLU A 87 16.17 -1.04 24.68
CA GLU A 87 16.33 -2.47 24.38
C GLU A 87 15.63 -2.88 23.08
N ASP A 88 14.77 -2.01 22.55
CA ASP A 88 13.91 -2.27 21.41
C ASP A 88 13.82 -1.08 20.45
N ALA A 89 13.55 -1.39 19.18
CA ALA A 89 13.27 -0.43 18.13
C ALA A 89 12.16 -0.95 17.22
N THR A 90 11.35 -0.05 16.67
CA THR A 90 10.36 -0.38 15.64
C THR A 90 10.98 -0.23 14.26
N VAL A 91 10.94 -1.28 13.46
CA VAL A 91 11.37 -1.29 12.05
C VAL A 91 10.15 -1.14 11.16
N PHE A 92 10.23 -0.26 10.17
CA PHE A 92 9.18 -0.05 9.17
C PHE A 92 9.55 -0.83 7.91
N LEU A 93 8.71 -1.80 7.52
CA LEU A 93 8.94 -2.65 6.37
C LEU A 93 8.25 -2.08 5.12
N PRO A 94 8.73 -2.43 3.91
CA PRO A 94 8.00 -2.17 2.67
C PRO A 94 6.56 -2.69 2.77
N GLY A 95 5.60 -1.91 2.29
CA GLY A 95 4.17 -2.24 2.41
C GLY A 95 3.51 -1.75 3.71
N GLY A 96 4.24 -1.06 4.59
CA GLY A 96 3.70 -0.39 5.78
C GLY A 96 3.61 -1.27 7.03
N GLU A 97 4.04 -2.53 6.95
CA GLU A 97 4.18 -3.39 8.13
C GLU A 97 5.21 -2.79 9.11
N ARG A 98 4.96 -2.98 10.41
CA ARG A 98 5.87 -2.55 11.49
C ARG A 98 6.25 -3.74 12.32
N LYS A 99 7.56 -3.90 12.56
CA LYS A 99 8.10 -5.02 13.33
C LYS A 99 8.92 -4.51 14.50
N LYS A 100 8.70 -5.09 15.69
CA LYS A 100 9.53 -4.82 16.87
C LYS A 100 10.82 -5.63 16.78
N ALA A 101 11.95 -4.95 16.83
CA ALA A 101 13.29 -5.55 16.85
C ALA A 101 13.94 -5.36 18.22
N ARG A 102 14.76 -6.32 18.62
CA ARG A 102 15.60 -6.24 19.83
C ARG A 102 16.93 -5.57 19.47
N VAL A 103 17.38 -4.64 20.30
CA VAL A 103 18.69 -4.02 20.19
C VAL A 103 19.75 -5.00 20.71
N LEU A 104 20.74 -5.29 19.87
CA LEU A 104 21.91 -6.09 20.22
C LEU A 104 23.12 -5.16 20.29
N PRO A 105 23.60 -4.79 21.50
CA PRO A 105 24.74 -3.92 21.62
C PRO A 105 26.00 -4.63 21.14
N THR A 106 26.82 -3.91 20.37
CA THR A 106 28.15 -4.36 19.97
C THR A 106 29.17 -3.35 20.47
N SER A 107 30.34 -3.84 20.88
CA SER A 107 31.50 -3.01 21.20
C SER A 107 32.45 -3.01 20.00
N TYR A 108 32.86 -1.84 19.55
CA TYR A 108 34.06 -1.71 18.70
C TYR A 108 35.27 -1.83 19.65
N LEU A 109 35.71 -3.05 19.91
CA LEU A 109 36.97 -3.30 20.61
C LEU A 109 38.15 -3.18 19.63
#